data_AF-A0A4Q4WL71-F1
#
_entry.id   AF-A0A4Q4WL71-F1
#
_cell.length_a   1.000
_cell.length_b   1.000
_cell.length_c   1.000
_cell.angle_alpha   90.00
_cell.angle_beta   90.00
_cell.angle_gamma   90.00
#
_symmetry.space_group_name_H-M   'P 1'
#
loop_
_entity.id
_entity.type
_entity.pdbx_description
1 polymer ?
#
loop_
_entity_poly.entity_id
_entity_poly.type
_entity_poly.pdbx_seq_one_letter_code
_entity_poly.pdbx_strand_id
1 'polypeptide(L)'
;MLNDRDSDVVARNAIILLLMFTQKNPIQAAESVLHIWYSAFVTKSVIGAIGGDARQLVQAAKWFSLLPHFELPTSLAYEKAKQTRLDITLAPERFDFRERRYFAQSPSRRTADMRFREEGIPLPFGSHREALTRPNPTMLRTIDSWPLKDDADPVDGWSIHDIQTVSGGGAANDVHGKLYLYLKKLWVKVT
;
A
#
# COMPACT_ATOMS: atom_id res chain seq x y z
N MET A 1 -0.15 -5.77 15.83
CA MET A 1 -1.18 -5.44 14.82
C MET A 1 -2.25 -4.50 15.39
N LEU A 2 -3.20 -4.94 16.24
CA LEU A 2 -4.11 -3.99 16.92
C LEU A 2 -3.60 -3.49 18.29
N ASN A 3 -2.68 -4.22 18.92
CA ASN A 3 -1.98 -3.83 20.15
C ASN A 3 -0.56 -3.35 19.85
N ASP A 4 -0.40 -2.59 18.78
CA ASP A 4 0.90 -2.00 18.42
C ASP A 4 1.19 -0.77 19.29
N ARG A 5 2.47 -0.45 19.50
CA ARG A 5 2.87 0.76 20.22
C ARG A 5 2.67 2.01 19.36
N ASP A 6 2.73 1.85 18.04
CA ASP A 6 2.50 2.92 17.08
C ASP A 6 0.99 3.06 16.79
N SER A 7 0.41 4.21 17.17
CA SER A 7 -1.00 4.49 16.95
C SER A 7 -1.38 4.56 15.48
N ASP A 8 -0.47 4.98 14.60
CA ASP A 8 -0.72 5.07 13.17
C ASP A 8 -0.82 3.66 12.56
N VAL A 9 -0.01 2.71 13.07
CA VAL A 9 -0.11 1.28 12.71
C VAL A 9 -1.44 0.69 13.19
N VAL A 10 -1.85 0.98 14.44
CA VAL A 10 -3.14 0.50 14.97
C VAL A 10 -4.31 1.04 14.15
N ALA A 11 -4.33 2.35 13.88
CA ALA A 11 -5.41 3.00 13.15
C ALA A 11 -5.56 2.44 11.73
N ARG A 12 -4.43 2.26 11.04
CA ARG A 12 -4.40 1.66 9.71
C ARG A 12 -4.94 0.23 9.69
N ASN A 13 -4.52 -0.59 10.65
CA ASN A 13 -5.01 -1.96 10.76
C ASN A 13 -6.52 -1.99 11.05
N ALA A 14 -7.02 -1.09 11.89
CA ALA A 14 -8.45 -0.95 12.13
C ALA A 14 -9.21 -0.54 10.86
N ILE A 15 -8.69 0.42 10.07
CA ILE A 15 -9.30 0.84 8.79
C ILE A 15 -9.37 -0.31 7.80
N ILE A 16 -8.30 -1.12 7.68
CA ILE A 16 -8.30 -2.30 6.81
C ILE A 16 -9.41 -3.27 7.19
N LEU A 17 -9.57 -3.57 8.48
CA LEU A 17 -10.64 -4.45 8.98
C LEU A 17 -12.03 -3.85 8.71
N LEU A 18 -12.20 -2.54 8.93
CA LEU A 18 -13.45 -1.84 8.65
C LEU A 18 -13.80 -1.90 7.17
N LEU A 19 -12.84 -1.68 6.27
CA LEU A 19 -13.05 -1.79 4.83
C LEU A 19 -13.48 -3.21 4.42
N MET A 20 -12.84 -4.24 4.97
CA MET A 20 -13.27 -5.63 4.72
C MET A 20 -14.67 -5.90 5.25
N PHE A 21 -15.03 -5.31 6.39
CA PHE A 21 -16.34 -5.51 7.02
C PHE A 21 -17.47 -4.76 6.31
N THR A 22 -17.23 -3.54 5.85
CA THR A 22 -18.30 -2.68 5.31
C THR A 22 -18.47 -2.82 3.80
N GLN A 23 -17.43 -3.22 3.07
CA GLN A 23 -17.49 -3.29 1.61
C GLN A 23 -18.18 -4.57 1.14
N LYS A 24 -19.37 -4.42 0.55
CA LYS A 24 -20.21 -5.56 0.12
C LYS A 24 -19.63 -6.36 -1.05
N ASN A 25 -18.84 -5.72 -1.92
CA ASN A 25 -18.20 -6.40 -3.04
C ASN A 25 -16.81 -6.91 -2.61
N PRO A 26 -16.60 -8.23 -2.50
CA PRO A 26 -15.34 -8.79 -2.01
C PRO A 26 -14.15 -8.46 -2.91
N ILE A 27 -14.37 -8.31 -4.22
CA ILE A 27 -13.31 -7.91 -5.17
C ILE A 27 -12.88 -6.48 -4.91
N GLN A 28 -13.85 -5.57 -4.73
CA GLN A 28 -13.57 -4.17 -4.42
C GLN A 28 -12.97 -4.00 -3.02
N ALA A 29 -13.39 -4.83 -2.07
CA ALA A 29 -12.84 -4.87 -0.72
C ALA A 29 -11.36 -5.26 -0.75
N ALA A 30 -11.04 -6.38 -1.38
CA ALA A 30 -9.68 -6.86 -1.55
C ALA A 30 -8.78 -5.82 -2.24
N GLU A 31 -9.27 -5.18 -3.30
CA GLU A 31 -8.52 -4.14 -4.02
C GLU A 31 -8.28 -2.90 -3.16
N SER A 32 -9.30 -2.44 -2.42
CA SER A 32 -9.19 -1.28 -1.52
C SER A 32 -8.20 -1.54 -0.39
N VAL A 33 -8.28 -2.72 0.24
CA VAL A 33 -7.36 -3.15 1.29
C VAL A 33 -5.93 -3.25 0.77
N LEU A 34 -5.73 -3.79 -0.42
CA LEU A 34 -4.40 -3.88 -1.05
C LEU A 34 -3.77 -2.51 -1.21
N HIS A 35 -4.51 -1.58 -1.79
CA HIS A 35 -4.02 -0.24 -2.02
C HIS A 35 -3.78 0.50 -0.70
N ILE A 36 -4.64 0.32 0.30
CA ILE A 36 -4.45 0.91 1.62
C ILE A 36 -3.23 0.32 2.35
N TRP A 37 -2.95 -0.96 2.16
CA TRP A 37 -1.84 -1.64 2.83
C TRP A 37 -0.49 -1.48 2.11
N TYR A 38 -0.44 -1.36 0.79
CA TYR A 38 0.84 -1.41 0.10
C TYR A 38 1.09 -0.29 -0.88
N SER A 39 0.08 0.54 -1.18
CA SER A 39 0.27 1.66 -2.11
C SER A 39 0.45 2.99 -1.37
N ALA A 40 1.48 3.74 -1.76
CA ALA A 40 1.66 5.13 -1.37
C ALA A 40 0.54 6.02 -1.95
N PHE A 41 0.05 5.66 -3.13
CA PHE A 41 -1.03 6.37 -3.82
C PHE A 41 -2.19 5.45 -4.15
N VAL A 42 -3.39 5.99 -4.05
CA VAL A 42 -4.65 5.27 -4.23
C VAL A 42 -5.54 6.02 -5.23
N THR A 43 -6.60 5.35 -5.69
CA THR A 43 -7.57 5.96 -6.60
C THR A 43 -8.61 6.79 -5.85
N LYS A 44 -9.33 7.66 -6.56
CA LYS A 44 -10.51 8.35 -5.99
C LYS A 44 -11.57 7.36 -5.47
N SER A 45 -11.69 6.18 -6.10
CA SER A 45 -12.63 5.13 -5.66
C SER A 45 -12.25 4.59 -4.29
N VAL A 46 -10.96 4.32 -4.05
CA VAL A 46 -10.48 3.86 -2.74
C VAL A 46 -10.71 4.92 -1.65
N ILE A 47 -10.46 6.21 -1.95
CA ILE A 47 -10.79 7.30 -1.01
C ILE A 47 -12.28 7.35 -0.70
N GLY A 48 -13.14 7.17 -1.71
CA GLY A 48 -14.59 7.10 -1.52
C GLY A 48 -15.03 5.93 -0.64
N ALA A 49 -14.41 4.76 -0.82
CA ALA A 49 -14.70 3.57 0.01
C ALA A 49 -14.35 3.79 1.49
N ILE A 50 -13.23 4.45 1.76
CA ILE A 50 -12.81 4.80 3.13
C ILE A 50 -13.76 5.82 3.74
N GLY A 51 -14.08 6.89 2.99
CA GLY A 51 -14.96 7.96 3.44
C GLY A 51 -16.45 7.59 3.57
N GLY A 52 -16.84 6.41 3.08
CA GLY A 52 -18.22 5.91 3.12
C GLY A 52 -18.56 5.19 4.43
N ASP A 53 -19.06 3.95 4.30
CA ASP A 53 -19.62 3.15 5.40
C ASP A 53 -18.62 2.95 6.55
N ALA A 54 -17.32 2.78 6.24
CA ALA A 54 -16.28 2.62 7.26
C ALA A 54 -16.19 3.87 8.17
N ARG A 55 -16.21 5.09 7.60
CA ARG A 55 -16.20 6.33 8.38
C ARG A 55 -17.49 6.50 9.19
N GLN A 56 -18.64 6.18 8.61
CA GLN A 56 -19.93 6.25 9.30
C GLN A 56 -19.98 5.31 10.51
N LEU A 57 -19.46 4.09 10.37
CA LEU A 57 -19.38 3.12 11.45
C LEU A 57 -18.47 3.61 12.59
N VAL A 58 -17.32 4.20 12.26
CA VAL A 58 -16.41 4.84 13.23
C VAL A 58 -17.11 5.96 14.00
N GLN A 59 -17.91 6.79 13.32
CA GLN A 59 -18.69 7.84 13.96
C GLN A 59 -19.78 7.26 14.90
N ALA A 60 -20.53 6.26 14.44
CA ALA A 60 -21.57 5.60 15.22
C ALA A 60 -21.01 4.90 16.47
N ALA A 61 -19.85 4.23 16.33
CA ALA A 61 -19.12 3.58 17.41
C ALA A 61 -18.36 4.56 18.32
N LYS A 62 -18.36 5.86 17.99
CA LYS A 62 -17.64 6.92 18.73
C LYS A 62 -16.13 6.70 18.81
N TRP A 63 -15.54 6.08 17.80
CA TRP A 63 -14.09 5.86 17.67
C TRP A 63 -13.40 7.08 17.06
N PHE A 64 -13.64 8.26 17.64
CA PHE A 64 -13.26 9.55 17.04
C PHE A 64 -11.75 9.71 16.82
N SER A 65 -10.91 8.99 17.58
CA SER A 65 -9.45 8.96 17.37
C SER A 65 -9.05 8.41 16.00
N LEU A 66 -9.91 7.62 15.34
CA LEU A 66 -9.65 7.10 14.00
C LEU A 66 -10.00 8.08 12.89
N LEU A 67 -10.91 9.05 13.12
CA LEU A 67 -11.40 9.96 12.07
C LEU A 67 -10.29 10.71 11.32
N PRO A 68 -9.22 11.20 11.96
CA PRO A 68 -8.12 11.86 11.25
C PRO A 68 -7.44 10.98 10.18
N HIS A 69 -7.57 9.66 10.25
CA HIS A 69 -6.97 8.71 9.30
C HIS A 69 -7.86 8.46 8.06
N PHE A 70 -9.08 9.00 8.03
CA PHE A 70 -10.00 8.96 6.89
C PHE A 70 -9.88 10.21 6.01
N GLU A 71 -9.20 11.24 6.50
CA GLU A 71 -9.12 12.55 5.87
C GLU A 71 -7.69 12.77 5.34
N LEU A 72 -7.59 13.30 4.12
CA LEU A 72 -6.32 13.75 3.58
C LEU A 72 -6.12 15.23 3.94
N PRO A 73 -4.90 15.67 4.28
CA PRO A 73 -4.61 17.09 4.31
C PRO A 73 -4.93 17.69 2.93
N THR A 74 -5.89 18.61 2.88
CA THR A 74 -6.33 19.26 1.62
C THR A 74 -5.16 19.90 0.85
N SER A 75 -4.10 20.27 1.55
CA SER A 75 -2.88 20.88 1.01
C SER A 75 -1.84 19.88 0.47
N LEU A 76 -1.98 18.57 0.70
CA LEU A 76 -0.98 17.59 0.28
C LEU A 76 -1.14 17.24 -1.21
N ALA A 77 -0.38 17.93 -2.05
CA ALA A 77 -0.29 17.63 -3.47
C ALA A 77 0.42 16.30 -3.72
N TYR A 78 0.01 15.60 -4.78
CA TYR A 78 0.61 14.33 -5.22
C TYR A 78 2.14 14.43 -5.39
N GLU A 79 2.63 15.47 -6.07
CA GLU A 79 4.07 15.65 -6.32
C GLU A 79 4.88 15.83 -5.04
N LYS A 80 4.34 16.58 -4.07
CA LYS A 80 5.02 16.76 -2.78
C LYS A 80 5.07 15.45 -1.99
N ALA A 81 3.97 14.72 -1.93
CA ALA A 81 3.93 13.41 -1.27
C ALA A 81 4.87 12.38 -1.94
N LYS A 82 4.93 12.40 -3.27
CA LYS A 82 5.87 11.59 -4.06
C LYS A 82 7.31 11.95 -3.74
N GLN A 83 7.65 13.24 -3.70
CA GLN A 83 9.00 13.68 -3.38
C GLN A 83 9.40 13.27 -1.96
N THR A 84 8.56 13.54 -0.94
CA THR A 84 8.81 13.13 0.45
C THR A 84 9.13 11.64 0.58
N ARG A 85 8.45 10.79 -0.19
CA ARG A 85 8.72 9.35 -0.21
C ARG A 85 10.05 9.03 -0.92
N LEU A 86 10.34 9.67 -2.04
CA LEU A 86 11.57 9.44 -2.81
C LEU A 86 12.82 9.88 -2.03
N ASP A 87 12.71 10.97 -1.27
CA ASP A 87 13.77 11.48 -0.39
C ASP A 87 14.23 10.43 0.63
N ILE A 88 13.36 9.47 0.96
CA ILE A 88 13.66 8.37 1.90
C ILE A 88 14.01 7.08 1.16
N THR A 89 13.15 6.65 0.24
CA THR A 89 13.31 5.35 -0.46
C THR A 89 14.47 5.32 -1.46
N LEU A 90 14.86 6.48 -2.00
CA LEU A 90 15.96 6.67 -2.95
C LEU A 90 17.05 7.64 -2.45
N ALA A 91 17.09 7.93 -1.14
CA ALA A 91 18.10 8.80 -0.52
C ALA A 91 19.53 8.52 -1.04
N PRO A 92 20.28 9.50 -1.56
CA PRO A 92 21.62 9.28 -2.11
C PRO A 92 22.57 8.59 -1.13
N GLU A 93 22.47 8.92 0.17
CA GLU A 93 23.31 8.38 1.26
C GLU A 93 23.05 6.89 1.53
N ARG A 94 21.92 6.37 1.03
CA ARG A 94 21.50 4.98 1.18
C ARG A 94 21.79 4.14 -0.08
N PHE A 95 22.53 4.69 -1.04
CA PHE A 95 22.89 4.01 -2.30
C PHE A 95 23.53 2.64 -2.05
N ASP A 96 24.59 2.58 -1.23
CA ASP A 96 25.29 1.32 -0.90
C ASP A 96 24.36 0.26 -0.31
N PHE A 97 23.41 0.66 0.55
CA PHE A 97 22.45 -0.26 1.15
C PHE A 97 21.50 -0.84 0.09
N ARG A 98 21.04 -0.02 -0.87
CA ARG A 98 20.21 -0.46 -1.99
C ARG A 98 20.98 -1.40 -2.91
N GLU A 99 22.19 -1.04 -3.31
CA GLU A 99 23.01 -1.87 -4.20
C GLU A 99 23.34 -3.24 -3.59
N ARG A 100 23.62 -3.29 -2.28
CA ARG A 100 23.81 -4.56 -1.56
C ARG A 100 22.56 -5.44 -1.60
N ARG A 101 21.37 -4.86 -1.43
CA ARG A 101 20.11 -5.60 -1.56
C ARG A 101 19.92 -6.12 -2.99
N TYR A 102 20.23 -5.31 -4.00
CA TYR A 102 20.12 -5.69 -5.40
C TYR A 102 21.13 -6.76 -5.83
N PHE A 103 22.33 -6.76 -5.28
CA PHE A 103 23.36 -7.75 -5.58
C PHE A 103 22.88 -9.20 -5.36
N ALA A 104 22.06 -9.42 -4.32
CA ALA A 104 21.49 -10.73 -4.01
C ALA A 104 20.24 -11.10 -4.82
N GLN A 105 19.77 -10.23 -5.73
CA GLN A 105 18.52 -10.41 -6.47
C GLN A 105 18.75 -10.72 -7.96
N SER A 106 17.85 -11.51 -8.54
CA SER A 106 17.82 -11.70 -10.00
C SER A 106 17.53 -10.38 -10.73
N PRO A 107 17.92 -10.22 -12.01
CA PRO A 107 17.63 -9.01 -12.78
C PRO A 107 16.16 -8.60 -12.76
N SER A 108 15.23 -9.56 -12.92
CA SER A 108 13.80 -9.27 -12.90
C SER A 108 13.30 -8.81 -11.53
N ARG A 109 13.81 -9.40 -10.45
CA ARG A 109 13.48 -9.02 -9.08
C ARG A 109 13.97 -7.60 -8.77
N ARG A 110 15.18 -7.25 -9.24
CA ARG A 110 15.72 -5.89 -9.14
C ARG A 110 14.83 -4.87 -9.86
N THR A 111 14.39 -5.17 -11.08
CA THR A 111 13.49 -4.27 -11.84
C THR A 111 12.18 -4.03 -11.10
N ALA A 112 11.59 -5.07 -10.49
CA ALA A 112 10.36 -4.92 -9.73
C ALA A 112 10.56 -4.12 -8.42
N ASP A 113 11.63 -4.40 -7.67
CA ASP A 113 12.00 -3.67 -6.43
C ASP A 113 12.28 -2.19 -6.73
N MET A 114 13.08 -1.90 -7.75
CA MET A 114 13.37 -0.52 -8.18
C MET A 114 12.10 0.24 -8.55
N ARG A 115 11.21 -0.37 -9.35
CA ARG A 115 9.94 0.26 -9.71
C ARG A 115 9.05 0.51 -8.50
N PHE A 116 8.96 -0.44 -7.58
CA PHE A 116 8.20 -0.24 -6.35
C PHE A 116 8.81 0.89 -5.51
N ARG A 117 10.14 1.00 -5.45
CA ARG A 117 10.84 2.10 -4.76
C ARG A 117 10.63 3.46 -5.43
N GLU A 118 10.44 3.53 -6.73
CA GLU A 118 10.15 4.79 -7.43
C GLU A 118 8.67 5.20 -7.31
N GLU A 119 7.76 4.24 -7.45
CA GLU A 119 6.33 4.54 -7.59
C GLU A 119 5.53 4.33 -6.29
N GLY A 120 5.98 3.41 -5.43
CA GLY A 120 5.25 3.01 -4.22
C GLY A 120 3.94 2.29 -4.49
N ILE A 121 3.80 1.64 -5.65
CA ILE A 121 2.57 0.96 -6.09
C ILE A 121 2.91 -0.48 -6.52
N PRO A 122 2.40 -1.52 -5.83
CA PRO A 122 2.72 -2.92 -6.12
C PRO A 122 1.78 -3.51 -7.18
N LEU A 123 1.47 -2.76 -8.24
CA LEU A 123 0.65 -3.29 -9.33
C LEU A 123 1.49 -4.15 -10.29
N PRO A 124 0.87 -5.10 -11.01
CA PRO A 124 1.55 -5.81 -12.07
C PRO A 124 2.14 -4.88 -13.15
N PHE A 125 3.20 -5.32 -13.81
CA PHE A 125 3.65 -4.68 -15.06
C PHE A 125 2.53 -4.72 -16.11
N GLY A 126 2.39 -3.63 -16.87
CA GLY A 126 1.32 -3.44 -17.85
C GLY A 126 -0.02 -2.96 -17.28
N SER A 127 -0.19 -2.88 -15.95
CA SER A 127 -1.41 -2.30 -15.36
C SER A 127 -1.46 -0.78 -15.49
N HIS A 128 -2.67 -0.24 -15.65
CA HIS A 128 -2.96 1.20 -15.59
C HIS A 128 -2.67 1.78 -14.21
N ARG A 129 -2.05 2.97 -14.18
CA ARG A 129 -1.63 3.65 -12.94
C ARG A 129 -2.03 5.11 -12.87
N GLU A 130 -2.59 5.65 -13.95
CA GLU A 130 -2.93 7.05 -14.14
C GLU A 130 -3.95 7.54 -13.11
N ALA A 131 -4.77 6.63 -12.57
CA ALA A 131 -5.76 6.93 -11.55
C ALA A 131 -5.19 6.98 -10.11
N LEU A 132 -3.96 6.48 -9.87
CA LEU A 132 -3.34 6.36 -8.54
C LEU A 132 -2.59 7.65 -8.18
N THR A 133 -3.35 8.72 -8.04
CA THR A 133 -2.80 10.08 -7.81
C THR A 133 -3.18 10.65 -6.46
N ARG A 134 -4.03 9.97 -5.68
CA ARG A 134 -4.39 10.43 -4.33
C ARG A 134 -3.40 9.86 -3.32
N PRO A 135 -2.74 10.67 -2.48
CA PRO A 135 -1.96 10.15 -1.36
C PRO A 135 -2.80 9.19 -0.52
N ASN A 136 -2.20 8.11 -0.02
CA ASN A 136 -2.86 7.21 0.89
C ASN A 136 -2.95 7.86 2.29
N PRO A 137 -4.15 8.15 2.83
CA PRO A 137 -4.29 8.85 4.11
C PRO A 137 -3.74 8.05 5.31
N THR A 138 -3.63 6.73 5.16
CA THR A 138 -3.09 5.85 6.21
C THR A 138 -1.56 5.74 6.20
N MET A 139 -0.89 6.31 5.18
CA MET A 139 0.57 6.37 5.10
C MET A 139 1.09 7.82 5.10
N LEU A 140 0.45 8.71 4.33
CA LEU A 140 0.94 10.06 4.05
C LEU A 140 0.14 11.10 4.84
N ARG A 141 0.21 10.99 6.17
CA ARG A 141 -0.61 11.77 7.11
C ARG A 141 -0.10 13.21 7.29
N THR A 142 1.21 13.38 7.21
CA THR A 142 1.88 14.69 7.32
C THR A 142 2.64 14.99 6.03
N ILE A 143 2.75 16.27 5.70
CA ILE A 143 3.32 16.74 4.43
C ILE A 143 4.78 16.28 4.22
N ASP A 144 5.55 16.18 5.31
CA ASP A 144 7.00 15.97 5.28
C ASP A 144 7.44 14.68 6.00
N SER A 145 6.56 13.67 6.10
CA SER A 145 6.95 12.38 6.69
C SER A 145 6.52 11.19 5.82
N TRP A 146 7.39 10.19 5.77
CA TRP A 146 7.11 8.86 5.26
C TRP A 146 7.26 7.86 6.42
N PRO A 147 6.24 7.04 6.72
CA PRO A 147 6.23 6.24 7.95
C PRO A 147 6.97 4.90 7.83
N LEU A 148 7.33 4.49 6.61
CA LEU A 148 7.98 3.19 6.38
C LEU A 148 9.49 3.35 6.26
N LYS A 149 10.23 2.29 6.59
CA LYS A 149 11.67 2.24 6.34
C LYS A 149 11.98 2.39 4.85
N ASP A 150 13.18 2.88 4.57
CA ASP A 150 13.70 3.04 3.20
C ASP A 150 13.80 1.71 2.45
N ASP A 151 13.89 0.59 3.16
CA ASP A 151 13.99 -0.76 2.61
C ASP A 151 12.72 -1.61 2.72
N ALA A 152 11.62 -1.05 3.23
CA ALA A 152 10.36 -1.77 3.41
C ALA A 152 9.80 -2.27 2.07
N ASP A 153 9.61 -3.59 1.96
CA ASP A 153 9.08 -4.25 0.76
C ASP A 153 7.80 -5.04 1.11
N PRO A 154 6.69 -4.85 0.37
CA PRO A 154 5.46 -5.61 0.57
C PRO A 154 5.64 -7.12 0.64
N VAL A 155 6.63 -7.69 -0.06
CA VAL A 155 6.83 -9.14 -0.07
C VAL A 155 7.39 -9.69 1.23
N ASP A 156 8.01 -8.85 2.09
CA ASP A 156 8.69 -9.31 3.30
C ASP A 156 7.70 -9.89 4.34
N GLY A 157 6.41 -9.58 4.20
CA GLY A 157 5.33 -10.13 5.03
C GLY A 157 4.74 -11.46 4.56
N TRP A 158 5.27 -12.07 3.50
CA TRP A 158 4.61 -13.19 2.82
C TRP A 158 5.58 -14.31 2.39
N SER A 159 5.03 -15.51 2.23
CA SER A 159 5.77 -16.66 1.68
C SER A 159 6.15 -16.40 0.22
N ILE A 160 7.45 -16.26 -0.05
CA ILE A 160 7.98 -16.11 -1.42
C ILE A 160 7.56 -17.29 -2.30
N HIS A 161 7.52 -18.51 -1.74
CA HIS A 161 7.07 -19.70 -2.44
C HIS A 161 5.62 -19.55 -2.93
N ASP A 162 4.72 -19.08 -2.06
CA ASP A 162 3.31 -18.93 -2.41
C ASP A 162 3.09 -17.83 -3.45
N ILE A 163 3.87 -16.74 -3.36
CA ILE A 163 3.88 -15.68 -4.39
C ILE A 163 4.35 -16.25 -5.73
N GLN A 164 5.43 -17.03 -5.74
CA GLN A 164 6.03 -17.55 -6.98
C GLN A 164 5.14 -18.54 -7.72
N THR A 165 4.34 -19.34 -6.98
CA THR A 165 3.39 -20.31 -7.55
C THR A 165 2.16 -19.66 -8.17
N VAL A 166 1.91 -18.37 -7.94
CA VAL A 166 0.80 -17.66 -8.58
C VAL A 166 1.00 -17.59 -10.08
N SER A 167 0.06 -18.22 -10.79
CA SER A 167 -0.13 -18.07 -12.22
C SER A 167 -1.06 -16.88 -12.54
N GLY A 168 -0.78 -16.23 -13.67
CA GLY A 168 -1.48 -15.04 -14.16
C GLY A 168 -0.60 -13.80 -14.19
N GLY A 169 -1.06 -12.77 -14.94
CA GLY A 169 -0.31 -11.54 -15.17
C GLY A 169 0.57 -11.59 -16.43
N GLY A 170 0.84 -10.42 -17.02
CA GLY A 170 1.61 -10.32 -18.27
C GLY A 170 3.12 -10.58 -18.11
N ALA A 171 3.66 -10.48 -16.90
CA ALA A 171 5.08 -10.65 -16.61
C ALA A 171 5.32 -11.79 -15.61
N ALA A 172 5.84 -12.93 -16.10
CA ALA A 172 6.00 -14.15 -15.31
C ALA A 172 6.94 -14.03 -14.10
N ASN A 173 7.88 -13.07 -14.12
CA ASN A 173 8.87 -12.85 -13.06
C ASN A 173 8.62 -11.56 -12.27
N ASP A 174 7.44 -10.95 -12.43
CA ASP A 174 7.02 -9.80 -11.65
C ASP A 174 6.53 -10.24 -10.27
N VAL A 175 7.44 -10.26 -9.32
CA VAL A 175 7.19 -10.61 -7.92
C VAL A 175 6.13 -9.72 -7.24
N HIS A 176 6.08 -8.40 -7.53
CA HIS A 176 5.13 -7.49 -6.90
C HIS A 176 3.76 -7.64 -7.55
N GLY A 177 3.71 -7.82 -8.87
CA GLY A 177 2.49 -8.21 -9.58
C GLY A 177 1.95 -9.56 -9.14
N LYS A 178 2.81 -10.54 -8.90
CA LYS A 178 2.42 -11.84 -8.33
C LYS A 178 1.89 -11.71 -6.92
N LEU A 179 2.54 -10.91 -6.07
CA LEU A 179 2.02 -10.59 -4.74
C LEU A 179 0.63 -9.95 -4.86
N TYR A 180 0.44 -9.00 -5.77
CA TYR A 180 -0.86 -8.37 -5.98
C TYR A 180 -1.95 -9.41 -6.30
N LEU A 181 -1.67 -10.31 -7.25
CA LEU A 181 -2.61 -11.36 -7.65
C LEU A 181 -2.85 -12.37 -6.53
N TYR A 182 -1.80 -12.73 -5.78
CA TYR A 182 -1.90 -13.59 -4.60
C TYR A 182 -2.87 -13.00 -3.57
N LEU A 183 -2.64 -11.75 -3.17
CA LEU A 183 -3.44 -11.06 -2.15
C LEU A 183 -4.87 -10.83 -2.59
N LYS A 184 -5.07 -10.44 -3.86
CA LYS A 184 -6.41 -10.30 -4.43
C LYS A 184 -7.19 -11.60 -4.35
N LYS A 185 -6.56 -12.74 -4.68
CA LYS A 185 -7.19 -14.07 -4.54
C LYS A 185 -7.42 -14.46 -3.08
N LEU A 186 -6.48 -14.13 -2.19
CA LEU A 186 -6.56 -14.47 -0.77
C LEU A 186 -7.71 -13.72 -0.09
N TRP A 187 -7.79 -12.41 -0.25
CA TRP A 187 -8.79 -11.61 0.47
C TRP A 187 -10.20 -11.76 -0.09
N VAL A 188 -10.37 -12.03 -1.39
CA VAL A 188 -11.69 -12.40 -1.95
C VAL A 188 -12.24 -13.68 -1.33
N LYS A 189 -11.40 -14.59 -0.83
CA LYS A 189 -11.87 -15.81 -0.13
C LYS A 189 -12.30 -15.56 1.32
N VAL A 190 -11.85 -14.45 1.91
CA VAL A 190 -12.02 -14.13 3.34
C VAL A 190 -13.09 -13.02 3.53
N THR A 191 -13.53 -12.40 2.44
CA THR A 191 -14.66 -11.45 2.38
C THR A 191 -15.88 -12.13 1.82
#